data_AF-A0A924WRT4-F1
#
_entry.id   AF-A0A924WRT4-F1
#
_cell.length_a   1.000
_cell.length_b   1.000
_cell.length_c   1.000
_cell.angle_alpha   90.00
_cell.angle_beta   90.00
_cell.angle_gamma   90.00
#
_symmetry.space_group_name_H-M   'P 1'
#
loop_
_entity.id
_entity.type
_entity.pdbx_description
1 polymer ?
#
loop_
_entity_poly.entity_id
_entity_poly.type
_entity_poly.pdbx_seq_one_letter_code
_entity_poly.pdbx_strand_id
1 'polypeptide(L)'
;MAFARLFGVFVCVVVLLLSSKPALAMGEEHFGNAPLSAMNYKDWPGAAALINDPSRVYHIWVNGNEHFYYKSDTATLNEALKKFAAIETAKHEVLLRPGPGSAGSFDGKKQTAFDWSLHIVGGIAGSMSKLDKGDNVWNASPMLTVYVTANIRLDELQIPSGVTVLELADVAARCRMAMTSTEQEVRGWSAGHLAQLDPYDDQNLKAVIALLADKEPWVRGSAALVLPIFGKRAESAIPALQEAGKTADENLKKQIETAITKIQQSKDDSAAEMAHRESAKAISEFCQSLKLSKK
;
A
#
# COMPACT_ATOMS: atom_id res chain seq x y z
N MET A 1 -9.26 10.22 -60.83
CA MET A 1 -8.68 10.80 -59.60
C MET A 1 -9.36 10.25 -58.34
N ALA A 2 -9.36 8.92 -58.14
CA ALA A 2 -9.90 8.27 -56.92
C ALA A 2 -8.94 7.22 -56.32
N PHE A 3 -7.91 6.80 -57.07
CA PHE A 3 -6.93 5.80 -56.61
C PHE A 3 -5.75 6.39 -55.82
N ALA A 4 -5.54 7.71 -55.84
CA ALA A 4 -4.39 8.35 -55.17
C ALA A 4 -4.64 8.73 -53.70
N ARG A 5 -5.88 8.67 -53.21
CA ARG A 5 -6.22 9.03 -51.82
C ARG A 5 -6.33 7.85 -50.86
N LEU A 6 -6.43 6.62 -51.37
CA LEU A 6 -6.52 5.42 -50.51
C LEU A 6 -5.13 4.94 -50.01
N PHE A 7 -4.05 5.25 -50.75
CA PHE A 7 -2.71 4.81 -50.38
C PHE A 7 -2.10 5.63 -49.23
N GLY A 8 -2.43 6.92 -49.11
CA GLY A 8 -1.91 7.79 -48.05
C GLY A 8 -2.46 7.49 -46.65
N VAL A 9 -3.71 7.04 -46.55
CA VAL A 9 -4.34 6.70 -45.25
C VAL A 9 -3.89 5.32 -44.75
N PHE A 10 -3.66 4.36 -45.67
CA PHE A 10 -3.20 3.02 -45.29
C PHE A 10 -1.72 3.03 -44.83
N VAL A 11 -0.87 3.87 -45.43
CA VAL A 11 0.55 3.99 -45.02
C VAL A 11 0.70 4.68 -43.66
N CYS A 12 -0.16 5.63 -43.28
CA CYS A 12 -0.10 6.27 -41.95
C CYS A 12 -0.50 5.32 -40.80
N VAL A 13 -1.47 4.43 -41.01
CA VAL A 13 -1.90 3.46 -39.97
C VAL A 13 -0.86 2.35 -39.78
N VAL A 14 -0.17 1.92 -40.84
CA VAL A 14 0.87 0.89 -40.76
C VAL A 14 2.16 1.43 -40.10
N VAL A 15 2.52 2.70 -40.31
CA VAL A 15 3.69 3.32 -39.64
C VAL A 15 3.44 3.57 -38.14
N LEU A 16 2.20 3.83 -37.73
CA LEU A 16 1.81 3.92 -36.31
C LEU A 16 1.78 2.55 -35.61
N LEU A 17 1.47 1.46 -36.33
CA LEU A 17 1.53 0.10 -35.77
C LEU A 17 2.97 -0.44 -35.66
N LEU A 18 3.87 -0.04 -36.56
CA LEU A 18 5.28 -0.47 -36.57
C LEU A 18 6.20 0.32 -35.61
N SER A 19 5.69 1.36 -34.95
CA SER A 19 6.43 2.15 -33.95
C SER A 19 6.02 1.85 -32.50
N SER A 20 5.04 0.98 -32.29
CA SER A 20 4.77 0.43 -30.96
C SER A 20 5.86 -0.60 -30.62
N LYS A 21 6.87 -0.18 -29.86
CA LYS A 21 7.66 -1.14 -29.09
C LYS A 21 6.65 -1.98 -28.29
N PRO A 22 6.80 -3.31 -28.19
CA PRO A 22 6.07 -4.04 -27.17
C PRO A 22 6.55 -3.47 -25.84
N ALA A 23 5.76 -2.59 -25.24
CA ALA A 23 5.95 -2.22 -23.87
C ALA A 23 5.56 -3.45 -23.06
N LEU A 24 6.53 -4.34 -22.83
CA LEU A 24 6.51 -5.24 -21.69
C LEU A 24 6.71 -4.42 -20.42
N ALA A 25 5.87 -3.40 -20.21
CA ALA A 25 5.84 -2.65 -18.99
C ALA A 25 4.98 -3.48 -18.04
N MET A 26 5.62 -4.27 -17.17
CA MET A 26 4.96 -4.98 -16.06
C MET A 26 4.42 -4.02 -14.98
N GLY A 27 4.47 -2.71 -15.23
CA GLY A 27 3.85 -1.67 -14.43
C GLY A 27 3.69 -0.37 -15.21
N GLU A 28 2.64 0.38 -14.86
CA GLU A 28 2.27 1.68 -15.41
C GLU A 28 2.20 2.69 -14.26
N GLU A 29 2.62 3.94 -14.53
CA GLU A 29 2.41 5.05 -13.61
C GLU A 29 1.92 6.29 -14.36
N HIS A 30 0.94 6.98 -13.76
CA HIS A 30 0.31 8.17 -14.33
C HIS A 30 0.16 9.25 -13.28
N PHE A 31 0.69 10.44 -13.55
CA PHE A 31 0.48 11.62 -12.73
C PHE A 31 -0.74 12.41 -13.20
N GLY A 32 -1.54 12.87 -12.25
CA GLY A 32 -2.80 13.58 -12.49
C GLY A 32 -4.01 12.66 -12.51
N ASN A 33 -5.08 13.14 -13.14
CA ASN A 33 -6.42 12.56 -13.12
C ASN A 33 -6.95 12.19 -14.51
N ALA A 34 -6.07 11.95 -15.49
CA ALA A 34 -6.49 11.52 -16.82
C ALA A 34 -7.40 10.28 -16.70
N PRO A 35 -8.61 10.28 -17.30
CA PRO A 35 -9.62 9.27 -17.01
C PRO A 35 -9.17 7.88 -17.47
N LEU A 36 -9.42 6.90 -16.61
CA LEU A 36 -9.19 5.48 -16.88
C LEU A 36 -10.51 4.83 -17.30
N SER A 37 -10.42 3.91 -18.27
CA SER A 37 -11.61 3.25 -18.83
C SER A 37 -12.31 2.39 -17.79
N ALA A 38 -13.63 2.57 -17.66
CA ALA A 38 -14.46 1.71 -16.79
C ALA A 38 -14.39 0.22 -17.18
N MET A 39 -14.02 -0.09 -18.43
CA MET A 39 -13.85 -1.45 -18.90
C MET A 39 -12.70 -2.21 -18.23
N ASN A 40 -11.79 -1.51 -17.56
CA ASN A 40 -10.68 -2.11 -16.81
C ASN A 40 -11.11 -2.63 -15.43
N TYR A 41 -12.28 -2.23 -14.95
CA TYR A 41 -12.72 -2.44 -13.56
C TYR A 41 -13.99 -3.30 -13.47
N LYS A 42 -14.12 -4.30 -14.34
CA LYS A 42 -15.31 -5.17 -14.42
C LYS A 42 -15.49 -6.04 -13.18
N ASP A 43 -14.39 -6.40 -12.51
CA ASP A 43 -14.41 -7.17 -11.26
C ASP A 43 -14.91 -6.32 -10.08
N TRP A 44 -14.95 -4.99 -10.24
CA TRP A 44 -15.39 -4.03 -9.24
C TRP A 44 -16.45 -3.07 -9.82
N PRO A 45 -17.67 -3.55 -10.13
CA PRO A 45 -18.74 -2.69 -10.64
C PRO A 45 -18.95 -1.46 -9.74
N GLY A 46 -19.05 -0.28 -10.35
CA GLY A 46 -19.15 1.00 -9.65
C GLY A 46 -17.82 1.68 -9.31
N ALA A 47 -16.68 0.97 -9.30
CA ALA A 47 -15.38 1.53 -8.90
C ALA A 47 -14.91 2.69 -9.80
N ALA A 48 -15.25 2.68 -11.08
CA ALA A 48 -14.81 3.70 -12.05
C ALA A 48 -15.20 5.14 -11.63
N ALA A 49 -16.31 5.32 -10.91
CA ALA A 49 -16.75 6.63 -10.43
C ALA A 49 -15.81 7.22 -9.36
N LEU A 50 -15.24 6.37 -8.50
CA LEU A 50 -14.25 6.76 -7.50
C LEU A 50 -12.84 6.84 -8.09
N ILE A 51 -12.46 5.89 -8.94
CA ILE A 51 -11.17 5.84 -9.61
C ILE A 51 -10.91 7.13 -10.42
N ASN A 52 -11.94 7.64 -11.09
CA ASN A 52 -11.86 8.86 -11.88
C ASN A 52 -12.30 10.12 -11.12
N ASP A 53 -12.26 10.10 -9.78
CA ASP A 53 -12.51 11.31 -9.00
C ASP A 53 -11.52 12.43 -9.41
N PRO A 54 -11.99 13.68 -9.63
CA PRO A 54 -11.14 14.78 -10.06
C PRO A 54 -9.96 15.08 -9.13
N SER A 55 -10.04 14.67 -7.85
CA SER A 55 -8.97 14.85 -6.86
C SER A 55 -7.80 13.86 -7.01
N ARG A 56 -7.86 12.92 -7.96
CA ARG A 56 -6.74 11.98 -8.20
C ARG A 56 -5.51 12.74 -8.66
N VAL A 57 -4.38 12.48 -8.00
CA VAL A 57 -3.09 13.13 -8.29
C VAL A 57 -2.04 12.17 -8.82
N TYR A 58 -2.20 10.87 -8.55
CA TYR A 58 -1.26 9.85 -8.98
C TYR A 58 -1.93 8.48 -9.02
N HIS A 59 -1.46 7.63 -9.92
CA HIS A 59 -1.94 6.27 -10.10
C HIS A 59 -0.78 5.38 -10.50
N ILE A 60 -0.72 4.20 -9.90
CA ILE A 60 0.22 3.15 -10.25
C ILE A 60 -0.53 1.84 -10.43
N TRP A 61 -0.10 1.06 -11.40
CA TRP A 61 -0.55 -0.30 -11.63
C TRP A 61 0.67 -1.18 -11.84
N VAL A 62 0.78 -2.30 -11.13
CA VAL A 62 1.86 -3.28 -11.31
C VAL A 62 1.28 -4.68 -11.22
N ASN A 63 1.19 -5.40 -12.34
CA ASN A 63 0.72 -6.78 -12.38
C ASN A 63 -0.66 -7.02 -11.72
N GLY A 64 -1.53 -6.01 -11.75
CA GLY A 64 -2.85 -6.04 -11.10
C GLY A 64 -2.86 -5.54 -9.65
N ASN A 65 -1.71 -5.15 -9.08
CA ASN A 65 -1.65 -4.38 -7.84
C ASN A 65 -1.79 -2.89 -8.18
N GLU A 66 -2.93 -2.29 -7.85
CA GLU A 66 -3.27 -0.96 -8.33
C GLU A 66 -3.60 0.00 -7.20
N HIS A 67 -2.88 1.12 -7.17
CA HIS A 67 -3.09 2.18 -6.18
C HIS A 67 -3.44 3.48 -6.88
N PHE A 68 -4.45 4.16 -6.34
CA PHE A 68 -4.86 5.49 -6.74
C PHE A 68 -4.68 6.42 -5.56
N TYR A 69 -4.08 7.58 -5.77
CA TYR A 69 -3.76 8.55 -4.73
C TYR A 69 -4.47 9.86 -5.00
N TYR A 70 -5.07 10.43 -3.97
CA TYR A 70 -5.98 11.57 -4.08
C TYR A 70 -5.58 12.65 -3.09
N LYS A 71 -5.63 13.90 -3.54
CA LYS A 71 -5.33 15.06 -2.71
C LYS A 71 -6.56 15.95 -2.64
N SER A 72 -7.16 16.07 -1.46
CA SER A 72 -8.44 16.75 -1.28
C SER A 72 -8.68 17.20 0.16
N ASP A 73 -9.83 17.80 0.40
CA ASP A 73 -10.34 18.10 1.74
C ASP A 73 -11.33 17.03 2.24
N THR A 74 -11.82 17.25 3.47
CA THR A 74 -12.78 16.35 4.14
C THR A 74 -14.12 16.27 3.41
N ALA A 75 -14.60 17.38 2.83
CA ALA A 75 -15.87 17.40 2.10
C ALA A 75 -15.80 16.53 0.82
N THR A 76 -14.71 16.65 0.06
CA THR A 76 -14.46 15.81 -1.12
C THR A 76 -14.29 14.34 -0.73
N LEU A 77 -13.58 14.06 0.39
CA LEU A 77 -13.45 12.71 0.91
C LEU A 77 -14.82 12.10 1.29
N ASN A 78 -15.73 12.87 1.88
CA ASN A 78 -17.08 12.38 2.20
C ASN A 78 -17.87 11.98 0.94
N GLU A 79 -17.72 12.71 -0.17
CA GLU A 79 -18.30 12.31 -1.46
C GLU A 79 -17.61 11.05 -2.02
N ALA A 80 -16.29 10.94 -1.88
CA ALA A 80 -15.54 9.75 -2.26
C ALA A 80 -15.96 8.50 -1.47
N LEU A 81 -16.22 8.65 -0.16
CA LEU A 81 -16.69 7.56 0.69
C LEU A 81 -18.07 7.03 0.24
N LYS A 82 -18.98 7.91 -0.20
CA LYS A 82 -20.27 7.50 -0.78
C LYS A 82 -20.06 6.66 -2.05
N LYS A 83 -19.15 7.10 -2.94
CA LYS A 83 -18.80 6.34 -4.16
C LYS A 83 -18.16 5.00 -3.81
N PHE A 84 -17.29 4.96 -2.79
CA PHE A 84 -16.66 3.74 -2.29
C PHE A 84 -17.69 2.73 -1.79
N ALA A 85 -18.66 3.17 -0.97
CA ALA A 85 -19.73 2.32 -0.46
C ALA A 85 -20.67 1.78 -1.56
N ALA A 86 -20.72 2.44 -2.73
CA ALA A 86 -21.50 2.01 -3.88
C ALA A 86 -20.78 0.97 -4.76
N ILE A 87 -19.50 0.66 -4.52
CA ILE A 87 -18.78 -0.38 -5.24
C ILE A 87 -19.37 -1.73 -4.87
N GLU A 88 -19.69 -2.56 -5.86
CA GLU A 88 -20.12 -3.94 -5.63
C GLU A 88 -18.90 -4.78 -5.21
N THR A 89 -18.85 -5.15 -3.93
CA THR A 89 -17.77 -5.95 -3.35
C THR A 89 -18.26 -6.67 -2.09
N ALA A 90 -17.54 -7.70 -1.66
CA ALA A 90 -17.86 -8.47 -0.46
C ALA A 90 -17.71 -7.66 0.84
N LYS A 91 -16.79 -6.69 0.87
CA LYS A 91 -16.48 -5.87 2.04
C LYS A 91 -16.09 -4.45 1.63
N HIS A 92 -16.48 -3.48 2.44
CA HIS A 92 -16.04 -2.08 2.36
C HIS A 92 -15.23 -1.73 3.60
N GLU A 93 -13.91 -1.70 3.45
CA GLU A 93 -12.99 -1.39 4.54
C GLU A 93 -12.29 -0.05 4.29
N VAL A 94 -12.33 0.81 5.30
CA VAL A 94 -11.63 2.10 5.32
C VAL A 94 -10.61 2.07 6.46
N LEU A 95 -9.32 2.10 6.13
CA LEU A 95 -8.26 2.28 7.12
C LEU A 95 -8.06 3.77 7.41
N LEU A 96 -8.18 4.19 8.67
CA LEU A 96 -7.71 5.49 9.11
C LEU A 96 -6.31 5.36 9.69
N ARG A 97 -5.39 6.23 9.27
CA ARG A 97 -4.02 6.27 9.82
C ARG A 97 -3.50 7.70 9.93
N PRO A 98 -2.48 7.95 10.77
CA PRO A 98 -1.79 9.23 10.80
C PRO A 98 -1.22 9.59 9.43
N GLY A 99 -1.41 10.84 9.01
CA GLY A 99 -0.78 11.43 7.84
C GLY A 99 0.57 12.07 8.12
N PRO A 100 1.20 12.69 7.09
CA PRO A 100 0.73 12.79 5.71
C PRO A 100 0.95 11.51 4.88
N GLY A 101 0.20 11.37 3.79
CA GLY A 101 0.46 10.36 2.76
C GLY A 101 1.46 10.86 1.71
N SER A 102 2.36 9.98 1.26
CA SER A 102 3.28 10.28 0.15
C SER A 102 3.57 9.04 -0.69
N ALA A 103 3.57 9.19 -2.01
CA ALA A 103 3.84 8.12 -2.97
C ALA A 103 4.98 8.52 -3.92
N GLY A 104 5.97 7.64 -4.04
CA GLY A 104 7.14 7.85 -4.90
C GLY A 104 6.92 7.31 -6.32
N SER A 105 7.52 8.00 -7.30
CA SER A 105 7.62 7.49 -8.69
C SER A 105 8.48 6.23 -8.77
N PHE A 106 8.33 5.47 -9.86
CA PHE A 106 9.14 4.25 -10.07
C PHE A 106 10.64 4.54 -10.12
N ASP A 107 11.04 5.70 -10.64
CA ASP A 107 12.44 6.13 -10.65
C ASP A 107 12.90 6.83 -9.36
N GLY A 108 12.02 6.96 -8.38
CA GLY A 108 12.27 7.59 -7.08
C GLY A 108 12.46 9.11 -7.12
N LYS A 109 12.35 9.76 -8.29
CA LYS A 109 12.65 11.19 -8.44
C LYS A 109 11.51 12.11 -8.03
N LYS A 110 10.27 11.62 -8.03
CA LYS A 110 9.08 12.40 -7.69
C LYS A 110 8.40 11.81 -6.47
N GLN A 111 8.00 12.69 -5.55
CA GLN A 111 7.15 12.36 -4.41
C GLN A 111 5.85 13.12 -4.56
N THR A 112 4.73 12.41 -4.50
CA THR A 112 3.39 12.98 -4.62
C THR A 112 2.69 12.88 -3.27
N ALA A 113 2.42 14.02 -2.64
CA ALA A 113 1.64 14.08 -1.42
C ALA A 113 0.15 13.81 -1.72
N PHE A 114 -0.51 13.10 -0.83
CA PHE A 114 -1.92 12.73 -0.95
C PHE A 114 -2.58 12.61 0.44
N ASP A 115 -3.90 12.68 0.49
CA ASP A 115 -4.70 12.67 1.72
C ASP A 115 -5.45 11.34 1.90
N TRP A 116 -5.74 10.64 0.81
CA TRP A 116 -6.29 9.29 0.84
C TRP A 116 -5.93 8.51 -0.42
N SER A 117 -6.05 7.19 -0.34
CA SER A 117 -5.79 6.27 -1.46
C SER A 117 -6.84 5.19 -1.57
N LEU A 118 -7.04 4.70 -2.79
CA LEU A 118 -7.78 3.48 -3.08
C LEU A 118 -6.78 2.41 -3.51
N HIS A 119 -6.87 1.23 -2.92
CA HIS A 119 -6.12 0.05 -3.32
C HIS A 119 -7.08 -1.01 -3.82
N ILE A 120 -6.85 -1.50 -5.05
CA ILE A 120 -7.55 -2.64 -5.62
C ILE A 120 -6.55 -3.66 -6.13
N VAL A 121 -6.90 -4.94 -6.02
CA VAL A 121 -6.10 -6.03 -6.54
C VAL A 121 -6.88 -6.80 -7.60
N GLY A 122 -6.19 -7.11 -8.69
CA GLY A 122 -6.64 -7.98 -9.78
C GLY A 122 -5.45 -8.73 -10.36
N GLY A 123 -5.65 -9.43 -11.49
CA GLY A 123 -4.55 -10.08 -12.22
C GLY A 123 -3.68 -11.01 -11.36
N ILE A 124 -2.35 -10.85 -11.46
CA ILE A 124 -1.38 -11.66 -10.73
C ILE A 124 -1.46 -11.36 -9.23
N ALA A 125 -1.52 -10.08 -8.85
CA ALA A 125 -1.64 -9.67 -7.44
C ALA A 125 -2.89 -10.26 -6.77
N GLY A 126 -4.02 -10.29 -7.48
CA GLY A 126 -5.25 -10.90 -6.99
C GLY A 126 -5.10 -12.40 -6.68
N SER A 127 -4.22 -13.11 -7.39
CA SER A 127 -3.95 -14.52 -7.09
C SER A 127 -3.16 -14.71 -5.79
N MET A 128 -2.35 -13.72 -5.38
CA MET A 128 -1.58 -13.77 -4.13
C MET A 128 -2.49 -13.74 -2.88
N SER A 129 -3.65 -13.09 -2.97
CA SER A 129 -4.66 -13.11 -1.90
C SER A 129 -5.24 -14.51 -1.63
N LYS A 130 -5.08 -15.46 -2.56
CA LYS A 130 -5.63 -16.82 -2.46
C LYS A 130 -4.66 -17.81 -1.81
N LEU A 131 -3.43 -17.40 -1.55
CA LEU A 131 -2.45 -18.19 -0.81
C LEU A 131 -2.88 -18.37 0.65
N ASP A 132 -2.30 -19.33 1.37
CA ASP A 132 -2.57 -19.51 2.81
C ASP A 132 -2.34 -18.19 3.55
N LYS A 133 -3.42 -17.63 4.12
CA LYS A 133 -3.45 -16.33 4.81
C LYS A 133 -2.99 -15.14 3.95
N GLY A 134 -2.95 -15.28 2.63
CA GLY A 134 -2.53 -14.22 1.72
C GLY A 134 -3.46 -13.00 1.74
N ASP A 135 -4.74 -13.21 2.00
CA ASP A 135 -5.78 -12.18 2.16
C ASP A 135 -5.59 -11.28 3.38
N ASN A 136 -4.71 -11.66 4.31
CA ASN A 136 -4.33 -10.82 5.45
C ASN A 136 -3.27 -9.76 5.10
N VAL A 137 -2.66 -9.85 3.90
CA VAL A 137 -1.67 -8.89 3.38
C VAL A 137 -2.17 -8.24 2.09
N TRP A 138 -2.80 -9.03 1.22
CA TRP A 138 -3.38 -8.58 -0.05
C TRP A 138 -4.89 -8.41 0.11
N ASN A 139 -5.37 -7.18 -0.02
CA ASN A 139 -6.79 -6.88 0.14
C ASN A 139 -7.60 -7.51 -0.99
N ALA A 140 -8.27 -8.63 -0.71
CA ALA A 140 -9.12 -9.31 -1.70
C ALA A 140 -10.33 -8.48 -2.16
N SER A 141 -10.68 -7.41 -1.43
CA SER A 141 -11.68 -6.41 -1.77
C SER A 141 -11.05 -5.02 -1.84
N PRO A 142 -11.60 -4.06 -2.60
CA PRO A 142 -11.15 -2.68 -2.60
C PRO A 142 -11.07 -2.12 -1.17
N MET A 143 -9.94 -1.50 -0.85
CA MET A 143 -9.72 -0.85 0.45
C MET A 143 -9.34 0.60 0.25
N LEU A 144 -10.02 1.50 0.97
CA LEU A 144 -9.67 2.91 0.99
C LEU A 144 -8.83 3.20 2.24
N THR A 145 -7.74 3.94 2.11
CA THR A 145 -6.89 4.37 3.23
C THR A 145 -6.91 5.89 3.34
N VAL A 146 -7.23 6.41 4.51
CA VAL A 146 -7.31 7.85 4.81
C VAL A 146 -6.17 8.25 5.73
N TYR A 147 -5.47 9.32 5.36
CA TYR A 147 -4.36 9.89 6.11
C TYR A 147 -4.85 11.13 6.84
N VAL A 148 -5.05 11.00 8.15
CA VAL A 148 -5.60 12.07 9.00
C VAL A 148 -4.56 13.17 9.17
N THR A 149 -4.94 14.38 8.76
CA THR A 149 -4.12 15.60 8.82
C THR A 149 -5.03 16.79 9.13
N ALA A 150 -4.51 18.02 9.11
CA ALA A 150 -5.34 19.21 9.21
C ALA A 150 -6.37 19.34 8.06
N ASN A 151 -6.13 18.72 6.90
CA ASN A 151 -7.07 18.73 5.75
C ASN A 151 -8.19 17.70 5.89
N ILE A 152 -7.93 16.62 6.63
CA ILE A 152 -8.84 15.49 6.83
C ILE A 152 -9.21 15.41 8.30
N ARG A 153 -10.34 16.02 8.65
CA ARG A 153 -10.79 16.20 10.03
C ARG A 153 -11.75 15.10 10.45
N LEU A 154 -11.41 14.39 11.52
CA LEU A 154 -12.15 13.22 12.02
C LEU A 154 -13.60 13.55 12.40
N ASP A 155 -13.83 14.70 13.03
CA ASP A 155 -15.13 15.18 13.48
C ASP A 155 -16.10 15.53 12.34
N GLU A 156 -15.59 15.67 11.12
CA GLU A 156 -16.38 15.95 9.91
C GLU A 156 -16.54 14.74 8.99
N LEU A 157 -15.91 13.60 9.32
CA LEU A 157 -16.02 12.39 8.52
C LEU A 157 -17.43 11.79 8.58
N GLN A 158 -17.99 11.55 7.41
CA GLN A 158 -19.30 10.93 7.23
C GLN A 158 -19.11 9.51 6.72
N ILE A 159 -19.04 8.55 7.64
CA ILE A 159 -18.87 7.13 7.31
C ILE A 159 -20.21 6.56 6.80
N PRO A 160 -20.30 6.09 5.54
CA PRO A 160 -21.52 5.50 5.02
C PRO A 160 -21.90 4.20 5.75
N SER A 161 -23.18 3.85 5.73
CA SER A 161 -23.65 2.55 6.23
C SER A 161 -22.97 1.40 5.48
N GLY A 162 -22.71 0.29 6.17
CA GLY A 162 -22.01 -0.87 5.62
C GLY A 162 -20.48 -0.75 5.57
N VAL A 163 -19.92 0.46 5.71
CA VAL A 163 -18.46 0.65 5.77
C VAL A 163 -17.92 0.26 7.14
N THR A 164 -16.90 -0.59 7.14
CA THR A 164 -16.10 -0.95 8.31
C THR A 164 -14.88 -0.05 8.38
N VAL A 165 -14.74 0.68 9.48
CA VAL A 165 -13.58 1.52 9.74
C VAL A 165 -12.55 0.73 10.55
N LEU A 166 -11.32 0.69 10.05
CA LEU A 166 -10.18 0.01 10.64
C LEU A 166 -9.18 1.04 11.16
N GLU A 167 -8.45 0.66 12.20
CA GLU A 167 -7.26 1.38 12.67
C GLU A 167 -5.98 0.56 12.41
N LEU A 168 -4.81 1.16 12.66
CA LEU A 168 -3.52 0.51 12.45
C LEU A 168 -3.42 -0.86 13.14
N ALA A 169 -3.96 -0.97 14.36
CA ALA A 169 -3.93 -2.20 15.14
C ALA A 169 -4.69 -3.36 14.46
N ASP A 170 -5.80 -3.07 13.78
CA ASP A 170 -6.60 -4.09 13.08
C ASP A 170 -5.81 -4.70 11.91
N VAL A 171 -5.19 -3.86 11.10
CA VAL A 171 -4.40 -4.30 9.93
C VAL A 171 -3.09 -4.97 10.40
N ALA A 172 -2.47 -4.45 11.46
CA ALA A 172 -1.28 -5.05 12.05
C ALA A 172 -1.56 -6.46 12.58
N ALA A 173 -2.72 -6.69 13.21
CA ALA A 173 -3.12 -8.01 13.67
C ALA A 173 -3.29 -9.01 12.51
N ARG A 174 -3.88 -8.58 11.38
CA ARG A 174 -3.98 -9.40 10.15
C ARG A 174 -2.60 -9.80 9.63
N CYS A 175 -1.71 -8.83 9.48
CA CYS A 175 -0.35 -9.13 9.03
C CYS A 175 0.39 -10.08 9.99
N ARG A 176 0.32 -9.87 11.31
CA ARG A 176 0.89 -10.83 12.27
C ARG A 176 0.30 -12.24 12.13
N MET A 177 -0.98 -12.37 11.77
CA MET A 177 -1.56 -13.68 11.42
C MET A 177 -0.91 -14.26 10.16
N ALA A 178 -0.70 -13.46 9.12
CA ALA A 178 -0.05 -13.85 7.88
C ALA A 178 1.38 -14.37 8.06
N MET A 179 2.10 -13.90 9.09
CA MET A 179 3.44 -14.41 9.44
C MET A 179 3.44 -15.89 9.88
N THR A 180 2.27 -16.48 10.14
CA THR A 180 2.13 -17.91 10.44
C THR A 180 1.72 -18.73 9.22
N SER A 181 1.78 -18.16 8.02
CA SER A 181 1.43 -18.83 6.76
C SER A 181 2.39 -19.96 6.41
N THR A 182 1.86 -21.00 5.76
CA THR A 182 2.67 -22.04 5.12
C THR A 182 3.51 -21.49 3.97
N GLU A 183 3.04 -20.44 3.30
CA GLU A 183 3.73 -19.80 2.16
C GLU A 183 4.80 -18.83 2.63
N GLN A 184 6.04 -19.02 2.16
CA GLN A 184 7.16 -18.15 2.53
C GLN A 184 6.92 -16.71 2.06
N GLU A 185 6.31 -16.54 0.89
CA GLU A 185 6.02 -15.27 0.24
C GLU A 185 5.11 -14.43 1.13
N VAL A 186 4.05 -15.03 1.67
CA VAL A 186 3.10 -14.37 2.57
C VAL A 186 3.80 -13.91 3.86
N ARG A 187 4.67 -14.75 4.44
CA ARG A 187 5.45 -14.35 5.63
C ARG A 187 6.37 -13.16 5.36
N GLY A 188 7.10 -13.19 4.24
CA GLY A 188 8.01 -12.09 3.88
C GLY A 188 7.28 -10.80 3.49
N TRP A 189 6.20 -10.86 2.71
CA TRP A 189 5.38 -9.69 2.41
C TRP A 189 4.77 -9.08 3.65
N SER A 190 4.32 -9.91 4.59
CA SER A 190 3.81 -9.44 5.87
C SER A 190 4.86 -8.64 6.66
N ALA A 191 6.14 -9.01 6.58
CA ALA A 191 7.21 -8.25 7.24
C ALA A 191 7.29 -6.82 6.68
N GLY A 192 7.27 -6.69 5.35
CA GLY A 192 7.27 -5.39 4.69
C GLY A 192 6.01 -4.58 4.97
N HIS A 193 4.84 -5.22 4.96
CA HIS A 193 3.58 -4.54 5.24
C HIS A 193 3.53 -4.00 6.67
N LEU A 194 3.94 -4.78 7.68
CA LEU A 194 3.99 -4.30 9.07
C LEU A 194 4.93 -3.10 9.24
N ALA A 195 6.12 -3.16 8.65
CA ALA A 195 7.11 -2.08 8.75
C ALA A 195 6.61 -0.76 8.12
N GLN A 196 5.88 -0.83 7.00
CA GLN A 196 5.31 0.34 6.32
C GLN A 196 3.97 0.81 6.93
N LEU A 197 3.23 -0.10 7.55
CA LEU A 197 1.97 0.21 8.21
C LEU A 197 2.20 1.11 9.42
N ASP A 198 3.08 0.69 10.33
CA ASP A 198 3.42 1.45 11.52
C ASP A 198 4.83 1.08 12.01
N PRO A 199 5.86 1.90 11.68
CA PRO A 199 7.23 1.70 12.16
C PRO A 199 7.44 2.12 13.63
N TYR A 200 6.43 2.69 14.27
CA TYR A 200 6.49 3.13 15.67
C TYR A 200 5.89 2.11 16.65
N ASP A 201 5.25 1.06 16.14
CA ASP A 201 4.67 -0.02 16.95
C ASP A 201 5.71 -1.09 17.33
N ASP A 202 5.84 -1.33 18.64
CA ASP A 202 6.79 -2.30 19.19
C ASP A 202 6.43 -3.75 18.88
N GLN A 203 5.15 -4.07 18.71
CA GLN A 203 4.74 -5.43 18.36
C GLN A 203 5.11 -5.75 16.92
N ASN A 204 5.00 -4.78 16.02
CA ASN A 204 5.43 -4.88 14.63
C ASN A 204 6.94 -5.10 14.55
N LEU A 205 7.74 -4.30 15.28
CA LEU A 205 9.18 -4.48 15.34
C LEU A 205 9.55 -5.88 15.85
N LYS A 206 8.97 -6.31 16.98
CA LYS A 206 9.22 -7.65 17.55
C LYS A 206 8.83 -8.78 16.60
N ALA A 207 7.69 -8.64 15.90
CA ALA A 207 7.23 -9.63 14.94
C ALA A 207 8.20 -9.75 13.74
N VAL A 208 8.69 -8.62 13.22
CA VAL A 208 9.68 -8.61 12.14
C VAL A 208 11.04 -9.18 12.62
N ILE A 209 11.49 -8.86 13.83
CA ILE A 209 12.72 -9.44 14.41
C ILE A 209 12.63 -10.97 14.48
N ALA A 210 11.48 -11.52 14.88
CA ALA A 210 11.29 -12.96 14.98
C ALA A 210 11.49 -13.69 13.65
N LEU A 211 11.19 -13.05 12.51
CA LEU A 211 11.37 -13.62 11.18
C LEU A 211 12.85 -13.75 10.75
N LEU A 212 13.80 -13.15 11.48
CA LEU A 212 15.24 -13.42 11.27
C LEU A 212 15.65 -14.86 11.61
N ALA A 213 14.81 -15.57 12.37
CA ALA A 213 14.97 -16.99 12.67
C ALA A 213 14.10 -17.90 11.79
N ASP A 214 13.45 -17.36 10.74
CA ASP A 214 12.64 -18.18 9.83
C ASP A 214 13.51 -19.24 9.13
N LYS A 215 12.92 -20.42 8.91
CA LYS A 215 13.59 -21.54 8.25
C LYS A 215 14.01 -21.19 6.81
N GLU A 216 13.24 -20.35 6.12
CA GLU A 216 13.49 -19.99 4.73
C GLU A 216 14.46 -18.80 4.64
N PRO A 217 15.60 -18.91 3.93
CA PRO A 217 16.54 -17.80 3.73
C PRO A 217 15.89 -16.54 3.17
N TRP A 218 14.90 -16.69 2.28
CA TRP A 218 14.19 -15.56 1.66
C TRP A 218 13.39 -14.74 2.67
N VAL A 219 12.75 -15.40 3.64
CA VAL A 219 11.98 -14.72 4.70
C VAL A 219 12.92 -13.97 5.65
N ARG A 220 14.06 -14.59 6.01
CA ARG A 220 15.12 -13.92 6.79
C ARG A 220 15.65 -12.68 6.07
N GLY A 221 15.86 -12.77 4.76
CA GLY A 221 16.24 -11.65 3.91
C GLY A 221 15.19 -10.54 3.88
N SER A 222 13.91 -10.90 3.81
CA SER A 222 12.80 -9.93 3.87
C SER A 222 12.76 -9.19 5.21
N ALA A 223 12.93 -9.90 6.33
CA ALA A 223 13.03 -9.27 7.65
C ALA A 223 14.24 -8.32 7.74
N ALA A 224 15.42 -8.76 7.33
CA ALA A 224 16.63 -7.93 7.31
C ALA A 224 16.46 -6.68 6.43
N LEU A 225 15.79 -6.81 5.28
CA LEU A 225 15.55 -5.71 4.35
C LEU A 225 14.69 -4.58 4.96
N VAL A 226 13.71 -4.94 5.78
CA VAL A 226 12.67 -3.99 6.26
C VAL A 226 12.92 -3.48 7.68
N LEU A 227 13.76 -4.14 8.49
CA LEU A 227 14.14 -3.66 9.82
C LEU A 227 14.69 -2.22 9.85
N PRO A 228 15.46 -1.73 8.86
CA PRO A 228 15.88 -0.34 8.83
C PRO A 228 14.73 0.70 8.73
N ILE A 229 13.52 0.30 8.33
CA ILE A 229 12.35 1.20 8.24
C ILE A 229 11.91 1.65 9.64
N PHE A 230 12.14 0.84 10.68
CA PHE A 230 11.89 1.20 12.08
C PHE A 230 12.93 2.19 12.65
N GLY A 231 13.89 2.63 11.85
CA GLY A 231 14.88 3.63 12.22
C GLY A 231 15.71 3.24 13.44
N LYS A 232 15.91 4.21 14.35
CA LYS A 232 16.72 4.04 15.56
C LYS A 232 16.19 2.92 16.48
N ARG A 233 14.88 2.69 16.50
CA ARG A 233 14.22 1.67 17.35
C ARG A 233 14.68 0.25 17.02
N ALA A 234 15.07 0.01 15.77
CA ALA A 234 15.59 -1.28 15.33
C ALA A 234 17.01 -1.61 15.85
N GLU A 235 17.66 -0.74 16.63
CA GLU A 235 18.92 -1.10 17.30
C GLU A 235 18.79 -2.36 18.18
N SER A 236 17.60 -2.57 18.76
CA SER A 236 17.27 -3.80 19.50
C SER A 236 17.30 -5.08 18.64
N ALA A 237 17.23 -4.96 17.31
CA ALA A 237 17.32 -6.07 16.37
C ALA A 237 18.76 -6.49 16.05
N ILE A 238 19.77 -5.66 16.36
CA ILE A 238 21.17 -5.91 15.96
C ILE A 238 21.69 -7.28 16.42
N PRO A 239 21.46 -7.75 17.66
CA PRO A 239 21.91 -9.08 18.07
C PRO A 239 21.28 -10.20 17.23
N ALA A 240 19.99 -10.11 16.93
CA ALA A 240 19.29 -11.09 16.09
C ALA A 240 19.77 -11.05 14.64
N LEU A 241 20.08 -9.86 14.11
CA LEU A 241 20.68 -9.68 12.79
C LEU A 241 22.08 -10.32 12.73
N GLN A 242 22.92 -10.09 13.73
CA GLN A 242 24.26 -10.68 13.83
C GLN A 242 24.19 -12.21 13.88
N GLU A 243 23.23 -12.77 14.61
CA GLU A 243 23.01 -14.22 14.65
C GLU A 243 22.55 -14.75 13.28
N ALA A 244 21.54 -14.13 12.66
CA ALA A 244 21.08 -14.51 11.32
C ALA A 244 22.18 -14.38 10.25
N GLY A 245 23.14 -13.48 10.46
CA GLY A 245 24.31 -13.27 9.61
C GLY A 245 25.36 -14.39 9.66
N LYS A 246 25.25 -15.32 10.62
CA LYS A 246 26.06 -16.56 10.67
C LYS A 246 25.51 -17.58 9.67
N THR A 247 25.49 -17.20 8.40
CA THR A 247 24.96 -17.99 7.29
C THR A 247 26.03 -18.22 6.24
N ALA A 248 25.92 -19.33 5.50
CA ALA A 248 26.73 -19.59 4.31
C ALA A 248 26.18 -18.87 3.05
N ASP A 249 24.98 -18.28 3.14
CA ASP A 249 24.40 -17.46 2.07
C ASP A 249 25.04 -16.06 2.08
N GLU A 250 25.99 -15.83 1.18
CA GLU A 250 26.69 -14.56 1.05
C GLU A 250 25.78 -13.38 0.69
N ASN A 251 24.67 -13.63 -0.03
CA ASN A 251 23.72 -12.56 -0.34
C ASN A 251 22.93 -12.14 0.91
N LEU A 252 22.44 -13.12 1.69
CA LEU A 252 21.77 -12.84 2.96
C LEU A 252 22.72 -12.13 3.94
N LYS A 253 23.96 -12.60 4.04
CA LYS A 253 25.00 -11.97 4.88
C LYS A 253 25.20 -10.49 4.52
N LYS A 254 25.38 -10.18 3.23
CA LYS A 254 25.52 -8.79 2.75
C LYS A 254 24.28 -7.93 3.04
N GLN A 255 23.08 -8.50 2.89
CA GLN A 255 21.83 -7.81 3.23
C GLN A 255 21.78 -7.45 4.72
N ILE A 256 22.17 -8.39 5.59
CA ILE A 256 22.23 -8.19 7.05
C ILE A 256 23.26 -7.12 7.43
N GLU A 257 24.47 -7.16 6.86
CA GLU A 257 25.51 -6.14 7.08
C GLU A 257 25.02 -4.74 6.66
N THR A 258 24.31 -4.67 5.54
CA THR A 258 23.69 -3.43 5.05
C THR A 258 22.59 -2.95 6.00
N ALA A 259 21.76 -3.86 6.51
CA ALA A 259 20.69 -3.53 7.44
C ALA A 259 21.24 -2.97 8.76
N ILE A 260 22.24 -3.63 9.35
CA ILE A 260 22.92 -3.17 10.57
C ILE A 260 23.49 -1.76 10.36
N THR A 261 24.19 -1.54 9.25
CA THR A 261 24.76 -0.23 8.92
C THR A 261 23.70 0.87 8.85
N LYS A 262 22.58 0.61 8.16
CA LYS A 262 21.47 1.57 8.04
C LYS A 262 20.80 1.87 9.39
N ILE A 263 20.61 0.86 10.23
CA ILE A 263 20.05 1.02 11.58
C ILE A 263 20.97 1.90 12.43
N GLN A 264 22.28 1.60 12.45
CA GLN A 264 23.26 2.40 13.20
C GLN A 264 23.36 3.85 12.74
N GLN A 265 23.13 4.11 11.45
CA GLN A 265 23.11 5.45 10.85
C GLN A 265 21.75 6.15 10.94
N SER A 266 20.73 5.47 11.46
CA SER A 266 19.38 6.04 11.55
C SER A 266 19.38 7.22 12.54
N LYS A 267 18.71 8.29 12.12
CA LYS A 267 18.53 9.48 12.95
C LYS A 267 17.47 9.22 14.01
N ASP A 268 17.56 9.98 15.09
CA ASP A 268 16.47 10.05 16.07
C ASP A 268 15.26 10.72 15.43
N ASP A 269 14.11 10.05 15.50
CA ASP A 269 12.82 10.49 14.99
C ASP A 269 11.75 10.58 16.09
N SER A 270 12.16 10.67 17.36
CA SER A 270 11.28 10.74 18.54
C SER A 270 10.16 11.79 18.42
N ALA A 271 10.43 12.94 17.80
CA ALA A 271 9.40 13.97 17.60
C ALA A 271 8.31 13.55 16.59
N ALA A 272 8.71 12.89 15.50
CA ALA A 272 7.78 12.34 14.52
C ALA A 272 6.98 11.17 15.12
N GLU A 273 7.65 10.32 15.91
CA GLU A 273 7.00 9.24 16.66
C GLU A 273 5.91 9.78 17.60
N MET A 274 6.21 10.80 18.40
CA MET A 274 5.23 11.39 19.32
C MET A 274 4.00 11.93 18.56
N ALA A 275 4.22 12.70 17.50
CA ALA A 275 3.13 13.22 16.67
C ALA A 275 2.30 12.10 16.02
N HIS A 276 2.96 11.03 15.56
CA HIS A 276 2.30 9.85 15.01
C HIS A 276 1.41 9.17 16.06
N ARG A 277 1.93 8.93 17.28
CA ARG A 277 1.20 8.30 18.37
C ARG A 277 0.00 9.13 18.84
N GLU A 278 0.15 10.45 18.91
CA GLU A 278 -0.96 11.37 19.23
C GLU A 278 -2.08 11.28 18.19
N SER A 279 -1.74 11.31 16.91
CA SER A 279 -2.71 11.15 15.82
C SER A 279 -3.37 9.77 15.84
N ALA A 280 -2.60 8.69 16.05
CA ALA A 280 -3.13 7.33 16.14
C ALA A 280 -4.09 7.16 17.32
N LYS A 281 -3.82 7.83 18.44
CA LYS A 281 -4.73 7.86 19.60
C LYS A 281 -6.05 8.56 19.26
N ALA A 282 -6.01 9.73 18.62
CA ALA A 282 -7.23 10.43 18.19
C ALA A 282 -8.07 9.59 17.21
N ILE A 283 -7.42 8.88 16.29
CA ILE A 283 -8.07 7.91 15.40
C ILE A 283 -8.74 6.79 16.19
N SER A 284 -8.05 6.23 17.19
CA SER A 284 -8.58 5.15 18.02
C SER A 284 -9.83 5.60 18.80
N GLU A 285 -9.80 6.80 19.37
CA GLU A 285 -10.95 7.40 20.06
C GLU A 285 -12.14 7.61 19.10
N PHE A 286 -11.89 8.11 17.89
CA PHE A 286 -12.92 8.22 16.86
C PHE A 286 -13.51 6.86 16.47
N CYS A 287 -12.67 5.86 16.20
CA CYS A 287 -13.12 4.49 15.87
C CYS A 287 -13.96 3.87 17.00
N GLN A 288 -13.61 4.12 18.26
CA GLN A 288 -14.41 3.69 19.41
C GLN A 288 -15.78 4.39 19.45
N SER A 289 -15.82 5.70 19.17
CA SER A 289 -17.08 6.45 19.14
C SER A 289 -18.07 5.91 18.09
N LEU A 290 -17.57 5.47 16.92
CA LEU A 290 -18.37 4.84 15.87
C LEU A 290 -18.93 3.47 16.30
N LYS A 291 -18.17 2.70 17.10
CA LYS A 291 -18.63 1.41 17.62
C LYS A 291 -19.72 1.59 18.68
N LEU A 292 -19.66 2.68 19.45
CA LEU A 292 -20.67 3.02 20.47
C LEU A 292 -21.97 3.56 19.85
N SER A 293 -21.90 4.34 18.77
CA SER A 293 -23.09 4.89 18.10
C SER A 293 -23.90 3.87 17.31
N LYS A 294 -23.34 2.69 17.03
CA LYS A 294 -24.02 1.55 16.37
C LYS A 294 -24.74 0.62 17.34
N LYS A 295 -24.59 0.80 18.66
CA LYS A 295 -25.31 0.06 19.70
C LYS A 295 -26.60 0.78 20.09
#